data_AF-A0A5J9VDK6-F1
#
_entry.id   AF-A0A5J9VDK6-F1
#
_cell.length_a   1.000
_cell.length_b   1.000
_cell.length_c   1.000
_cell.angle_alpha   90.00
_cell.angle_beta   90.00
_cell.angle_gamma   90.00
#
_symmetry.space_group_name_H-M   'P 1'
#
loop_
_entity.id
_entity.type
_entity.pdbx_description
1 polymer ?
#
loop_
_entity_poly.entity_id
_entity_poly.type
_entity_poly.pdbx_seq_one_letter_code
_entity_poly.pdbx_strand_id
1 'polypeptide(L)'
;MKGAMAAAALVPLVALLFSVSSAFPGQLDPHFYDPSCPQAQQIVASIVGKAHYQDPRMAASLLRLHFHDCFVKTGGPGWIVPLGRRDSRGASVQGSNNDIPAPNNTLPTIITKFKLQGLDVVDLVALLGRQGS
;
A
#
# COMPACT_ATOMS: atom_id res chain seq x y z
N MET A 1 1.68 -62.90 -26.92
CA MET A 1 2.15 -61.83 -27.84
C MET A 1 0.89 -61.09 -28.31
N LYS A 2 0.59 -59.81 -28.10
CA LYS A 2 1.31 -58.57 -27.73
C LYS A 2 0.25 -57.76 -26.93
N GLY A 3 0.48 -57.29 -25.71
CA GLY A 3 1.37 -56.18 -25.37
C GLY A 3 0.66 -54.83 -25.58
N ALA A 4 -0.38 -54.52 -24.78
CA ALA A 4 -1.04 -53.22 -24.77
C ALA A 4 -0.47 -52.36 -23.61
N MET A 5 0.49 -51.49 -23.92
CA MET A 5 1.06 -50.53 -22.99
C MET A 5 1.46 -49.28 -23.79
N ALA A 6 0.59 -48.27 -23.89
CA ALA A 6 0.96 -46.86 -24.13
C ALA A 6 -0.28 -45.98 -24.36
N ALA A 7 -1.03 -45.65 -23.31
CA ALA A 7 -1.94 -44.51 -23.34
C ALA A 7 -2.04 -43.76 -21.99
N ALA A 8 -1.44 -44.29 -20.92
CA ALA A 8 -1.54 -43.73 -19.57
C ALA A 8 -0.50 -42.63 -19.28
N ALA A 9 0.49 -42.40 -20.16
CA ALA A 9 1.62 -41.50 -19.87
C ALA A 9 1.37 -40.02 -20.24
N LEU A 10 0.28 -39.68 -20.94
CA LEU A 10 -0.05 -38.29 -21.30
C LEU A 10 -1.07 -37.63 -20.35
N VAL A 11 -1.78 -38.42 -19.54
CA VAL A 11 -2.74 -37.93 -18.55
C VAL A 11 -2.08 -37.08 -17.43
N PRO A 12 -0.87 -37.40 -16.90
CA PRO A 12 -0.31 -36.61 -15.82
C PRO A 12 0.27 -35.26 -16.29
N LEU A 13 0.63 -35.11 -17.58
CA LEU A 13 1.18 -33.86 -18.12
C LEU A 13 0.09 -32.78 -18.30
N VAL A 14 -1.13 -33.18 -18.66
CA VAL A 14 -2.28 -32.26 -18.79
C VAL A 14 -2.83 -31.85 -17.42
N ALA A 15 -2.78 -32.75 -16.43
CA ALA A 15 -3.20 -32.44 -15.05
C ALA A 15 -2.29 -31.39 -14.36
N LEU A 16 -1.01 -31.33 -14.73
CA LEU A 16 -0.07 -30.33 -14.25
C LEU A 16 -0.30 -28.92 -14.83
N LEU A 17 -0.97 -28.80 -15.98
CA LEU A 17 -1.34 -27.51 -16.57
C LEU A 17 -2.70 -26.99 -16.05
N PHE A 18 -3.52 -27.82 -15.43
CA PHE A 18 -4.88 -27.47 -15.00
C PHE A 18 -5.05 -27.24 -13.49
N SER A 19 -3.99 -27.39 -12.69
CA SER A 19 -4.08 -27.35 -11.21
C SER A 19 -3.69 -26.00 -10.59
N VAL A 20 -3.49 -24.93 -11.37
CA VAL A 20 -3.09 -23.60 -10.84
C VAL A 20 -4.27 -22.65 -10.62
N SER A 21 -5.52 -23.12 -10.73
CA SER A 21 -6.67 -22.34 -10.28
C SER A 21 -6.91 -22.57 -8.78
N SER A 22 -6.00 -22.06 -7.95
CA SER A 22 -6.32 -21.82 -6.53
C SER A 22 -7.39 -20.73 -6.47
N ALA A 23 -8.66 -21.12 -6.45
CA ALA A 23 -9.74 -20.23 -6.10
C ALA A 23 -9.57 -19.83 -4.63
N PHE A 24 -9.04 -18.63 -4.40
CA PHE A 24 -8.97 -18.05 -3.07
C PHE A 24 -10.40 -17.75 -2.60
N PRO A 25 -10.85 -18.23 -1.44
CA PRO A 25 -12.13 -17.77 -0.87
C PRO A 25 -12.02 -16.26 -0.62
N GLY A 26 -12.77 -15.46 -1.39
CA GLY A 26 -12.69 -13.99 -1.40
C GLY A 26 -12.29 -13.36 -2.73
N GLN A 27 -12.21 -14.13 -3.81
CA GLN A 27 -11.93 -13.61 -5.16
C GLN A 27 -13.00 -12.59 -5.59
N LEU A 28 -12.57 -11.36 -5.89
CA LEU A 28 -13.41 -10.32 -6.48
C LEU A 28 -13.65 -10.63 -7.95
N ASP A 29 -14.90 -10.47 -8.40
CA ASP A 29 -15.31 -10.71 -9.78
C ASP A 29 -15.76 -9.39 -10.46
N PRO A 30 -15.18 -8.99 -11.61
CA PRO A 30 -15.56 -7.76 -12.30
C PRO A 30 -17.02 -7.73 -12.79
N HIS A 31 -17.65 -8.88 -12.97
CA HIS A 31 -19.01 -9.08 -13.44
C HIS A 31 -20.00 -9.33 -12.30
N PHE A 32 -19.57 -9.15 -11.05
CA PHE A 32 -20.40 -9.38 -9.85
C PHE A 32 -21.77 -8.66 -9.91
N TYR A 33 -21.80 -7.46 -10.49
CA TYR A 33 -23.03 -6.67 -10.62
C TYR A 33 -23.78 -6.88 -11.93
N ASP A 34 -23.26 -7.63 -12.90
CA ASP A 34 -23.93 -7.86 -14.19
C ASP A 34 -25.36 -8.42 -14.06
N PRO A 35 -25.64 -9.42 -13.19
CA PRO A 35 -27.00 -9.96 -13.06
C PRO A 35 -27.97 -9.07 -12.27
N SER A 36 -27.48 -8.08 -11.50
CA SER A 36 -28.30 -7.25 -10.60
C SER A 36 -28.40 -5.79 -11.02
N CYS A 37 -27.29 -5.22 -11.48
CA CYS A 37 -27.16 -3.85 -11.94
C CYS A 37 -26.04 -3.73 -12.98
N PRO A 38 -26.30 -4.07 -14.26
CA PRO A 38 -25.28 -4.07 -15.32
C PRO A 38 -24.72 -2.68 -15.63
N GLN A 39 -25.41 -1.61 -15.22
CA GLN A 39 -24.96 -0.23 -15.42
C GLN A 39 -24.21 0.35 -14.21
N ALA A 40 -23.98 -0.42 -13.14
CA ALA A 40 -23.34 0.08 -11.92
C ALA A 40 -22.00 0.77 -12.20
N GLN A 41 -21.10 0.11 -12.95
CA GLN A 41 -19.80 0.65 -13.35
C GLN A 41 -19.94 1.98 -14.12
N GLN A 42 -20.90 2.04 -15.05
CA GLN A 42 -21.12 3.19 -15.92
C GLN A 42 -21.70 4.38 -15.16
N ILE A 43 -22.65 4.13 -14.24
CA ILE A 43 -23.26 5.15 -13.39
C ILE A 43 -22.20 5.78 -12.49
N VAL A 44 -21.38 4.97 -11.81
CA VAL A 44 -20.29 5.46 -10.96
C VAL A 44 -19.28 6.25 -11.78
N ALA A 45 -18.86 5.73 -12.93
CA ALA A 45 -17.92 6.43 -13.82
C ALA A 45 -18.47 7.79 -14.29
N SER A 46 -19.75 7.88 -14.63
CA SER A 46 -20.41 9.13 -15.03
C SER A 46 -20.43 10.16 -13.89
N ILE A 47 -20.73 9.73 -12.66
CA ILE A 47 -20.79 10.63 -11.50
C ILE A 47 -19.38 11.11 -11.13
N VAL A 48 -18.41 10.20 -11.09
CA VAL A 48 -17.00 10.52 -10.79
C VAL A 48 -16.42 11.44 -11.88
N GLY A 49 -16.72 11.20 -13.15
CA GLY A 49 -16.30 12.06 -14.25
C GLY A 49 -16.89 13.47 -14.15
N LYS A 50 -18.18 13.59 -13.82
CA LYS A 50 -18.81 14.89 -13.57
C LYS A 50 -18.19 15.61 -12.37
N ALA A 51 -17.94 14.89 -11.27
CA ALA A 51 -17.31 15.46 -10.08
C ALA A 51 -15.87 15.92 -10.35
N HIS A 52 -15.10 15.16 -11.13
CA HIS A 52 -13.75 15.54 -11.54
C HIS A 52 -13.74 16.79 -12.43
N TYR A 53 -14.70 16.90 -13.35
CA TYR A 53 -14.84 18.08 -14.19
C TYR A 53 -15.18 19.35 -13.38
N GLN A 54 -16.02 19.21 -12.35
CA GLN A 54 -16.37 20.33 -11.47
C GLN A 54 -15.21 20.72 -10.53
N ASP A 55 -14.52 19.74 -9.97
CA ASP A 55 -13.31 19.96 -9.16
C ASP A 55 -12.27 18.85 -9.43
N PRO A 56 -11.13 19.18 -10.06
CA PRO A 56 -10.07 18.21 -10.34
C PRO A 56 -9.53 17.49 -9.09
N ARG A 57 -9.63 18.10 -7.90
CA ARG A 57 -9.15 17.52 -6.64
C ARG A 57 -9.98 16.33 -6.18
N MET A 58 -11.21 16.18 -6.68
CA MET A 58 -12.11 15.08 -6.30
C MET A 58 -11.52 13.70 -6.59
N ALA A 59 -10.73 13.55 -7.66
CA ALA A 59 -10.06 12.28 -7.96
C ALA A 59 -9.09 11.86 -6.84
N ALA A 60 -8.29 12.80 -6.34
CA ALA A 60 -7.36 12.55 -5.24
C ALA A 60 -8.10 12.28 -3.91
N SER A 61 -9.21 12.97 -3.66
CA SER A 61 -10.04 12.75 -2.47
C SER A 61 -10.68 11.37 -2.44
N LEU A 62 -11.26 10.92 -3.56
CA LEU A 62 -11.87 9.58 -3.67
C LEU A 62 -10.82 8.47 -3.54
N LEU A 63 -9.64 8.66 -4.14
CA LEU A 63 -8.53 7.74 -4.00
C LEU A 63 -8.05 7.63 -2.54
N ARG A 64 -7.91 8.78 -1.85
CA ARG A 64 -7.55 8.81 -0.43
C ARG A 64 -8.60 8.11 0.44
N LEU A 65 -9.89 8.32 0.15
CA LEU A 65 -10.98 7.68 0.89
C LEU A 65 -10.94 6.16 0.71
N HIS A 66 -10.76 5.68 -0.53
CA HIS A 66 -10.62 4.25 -0.81
C HIS A 66 -9.43 3.64 -0.03
N PHE A 67 -8.27 4.30 -0.09
CA PHE A 67 -7.12 3.84 0.69
C PHE A 67 -7.38 3.86 2.18
N HIS A 68 -8.03 4.90 2.72
CA HIS A 68 -8.35 4.96 4.14
C HIS A 68 -9.26 3.81 4.58
N ASP A 69 -10.32 3.52 3.82
CA ASP A 69 -11.25 2.42 4.12
C ASP A 69 -10.58 1.04 4.00
N CYS A 70 -9.66 0.87 3.04
CA CYS A 70 -8.83 -0.32 2.94
C CYS A 70 -7.80 -0.41 4.08
N PHE A 71 -7.23 0.72 4.52
CA PHE A 71 -6.17 0.74 5.53
C PHE A 71 -6.69 0.47 6.95
N VAL A 72 -7.93 0.88 7.24
CA VAL A 72 -8.62 0.48 8.47
C VAL A 72 -8.69 -1.05 8.57
N LYS A 73 -8.74 -1.75 7.44
CA LYS A 73 -8.70 -3.23 7.41
C LYS A 73 -7.29 -3.83 7.44
N THR A 74 -6.24 -3.10 7.06
CA THR A 74 -4.85 -3.59 7.18
C THR A 74 -4.22 -3.41 8.55
N GLY A 75 -4.97 -2.94 9.55
CA GLY A 75 -4.65 -3.14 10.97
C GLY A 75 -3.27 -2.63 11.38
N GLY A 76 -2.82 -1.52 10.79
CA GLY A 76 -1.61 -0.84 11.24
C GLY A 76 -1.71 -0.50 12.74
N PRO A 77 -0.61 -0.51 13.49
CA PRO A 77 -0.65 -0.20 14.91
C PRO A 77 -1.16 1.23 15.10
N GLY A 78 -2.22 1.41 15.89
CA GLY A 78 -2.62 2.72 16.39
C GLY A 78 -1.70 3.14 17.54
N TRP A 79 -1.24 4.38 17.55
CA TRP A 79 -0.49 4.95 18.66
C TRP A 79 -1.20 6.18 19.22
N ILE A 80 -1.12 6.36 20.54
CA ILE A 80 -1.62 7.57 21.20
C ILE A 80 -0.66 8.72 20.88
N VAL A 81 -1.20 9.86 20.45
CA VAL A 81 -0.44 11.07 20.15
C VAL A 81 -0.51 12.02 21.36
N PRO A 82 0.60 12.28 22.06
CA PRO A 82 0.63 13.31 23.11
C PRO A 82 0.32 14.69 22.52
N LEU A 83 -0.61 15.42 23.15
CA LEU A 83 -1.02 16.76 22.74
C LEU A 83 -0.41 17.84 23.65
N GLY A 84 -0.45 19.11 23.22
CA GLY A 84 0.02 20.26 24.01
C GLY A 84 1.27 20.97 23.47
N ARG A 85 1.72 20.62 22.26
CA ARG A 85 2.80 21.35 21.57
C ARG A 85 2.36 22.81 21.32
N ARG A 86 3.19 23.77 21.73
CA ARG A 86 3.00 25.20 21.44
C ARG A 86 3.74 25.59 20.16
N ASP A 87 3.22 26.57 19.45
CA ASP A 87 3.86 27.08 18.24
C ASP A 87 5.00 28.05 18.55
N SER A 88 6.11 27.89 17.83
CA SER A 88 7.27 28.79 17.93
C SER A 88 6.95 30.15 17.30
N ARG A 89 7.54 31.21 17.83
CA ARG A 89 7.46 32.58 17.26
C ARG A 89 8.52 32.86 16.20
N GLY A 90 9.36 31.89 15.87
CA GLY A 90 10.42 32.02 14.87
C GLY A 90 10.88 30.69 14.29
N ALA A 91 11.57 30.74 13.15
CA ALA A 91 12.16 29.60 12.47
C ALA A 91 13.70 29.72 12.45
N SER A 92 14.41 28.58 12.40
CA SER A 92 15.87 28.54 12.35
C SER A 92 16.34 27.74 11.13
N VAL A 93 16.83 28.45 10.11
CA VAL A 93 17.39 27.80 8.90
C VAL A 93 18.70 27.10 9.22
N GLN A 94 19.54 27.70 10.07
CA GLN A 94 20.80 27.11 10.47
C GLN A 94 20.61 25.82 11.29
N GLY A 95 19.61 25.81 12.20
CA GLY A 95 19.22 24.60 12.92
C GLY A 95 18.80 23.50 11.96
N SER A 96 17.92 23.81 11.01
CA SER A 96 17.49 22.84 9.99
C SER A 96 18.65 22.25 9.18
N ASN A 97 19.60 23.09 8.74
CA ASN A 97 20.77 22.63 7.98
C ASN A 97 21.71 21.72 8.79
N ASN A 98 21.76 21.91 10.11
CA ASN A 98 22.61 21.12 10.99
C ASN A 98 21.93 19.83 11.44
N ASP A 99 20.63 19.87 11.76
CA ASP A 99 19.90 18.78 12.41
C ASP A 99 19.30 17.79 11.41
N ILE A 100 18.95 18.23 10.19
CA ILE A 100 18.38 17.35 9.17
C ILE A 100 19.52 16.60 8.45
N PRO A 101 19.51 15.26 8.40
CA PRO A 101 20.49 14.50 7.62
C PRO A 101 20.22 14.67 6.12
N ALA A 102 21.27 14.98 5.36
CA ALA A 102 21.20 14.97 3.90
C ALA A 102 21.16 13.53 3.37
N PRO A 103 20.51 13.25 2.22
CA PRO A 103 20.46 11.92 1.63
C PRO A 103 21.82 11.30 1.32
N ASN A 104 22.87 12.13 1.21
CA ASN A 104 24.25 11.72 0.94
C ASN A 104 25.13 11.65 2.21
N ASN A 105 24.58 11.88 3.41
CA ASN A 105 25.35 11.75 4.64
C ASN A 105 25.67 10.28 4.93
N THR A 106 26.85 10.04 5.51
CA THR A 106 27.27 8.69 5.90
C THR A 106 26.41 8.19 7.06
N LEU A 107 26.21 6.87 7.15
CA LEU A 107 25.43 6.24 8.23
C LEU A 107 25.89 6.65 9.65
N PRO A 108 27.19 6.78 9.96
CA PRO A 108 27.64 7.26 11.28
C PRO A 108 27.19 8.70 11.58
N THR A 109 27.13 9.55 10.56
CA THR A 109 26.64 10.94 10.69
C THR A 109 25.15 10.94 11.00
N ILE A 110 24.37 10.08 10.33
CA ILE A 110 22.94 9.93 10.56
C ILE A 110 22.67 9.42 11.98
N ILE A 111 23.38 8.38 12.42
CA ILE A 111 23.26 7.86 13.80
C ILE A 111 23.57 8.95 14.83
N THR A 112 24.60 9.77 14.58
CA THR A 112 24.98 10.85 15.49
C THR A 112 23.88 11.92 15.57
N LYS A 113 23.30 12.32 14.44
CA LYS A 113 22.18 13.28 14.39
C LYS A 113 20.93 12.76 15.11
N PHE A 114 20.61 11.47 14.96
CA PHE A 114 19.48 10.84 15.67
C PHE A 114 19.73 10.78 17.19
N LYS A 115 20.95 10.44 17.61
CA LYS A 115 21.34 10.48 19.03
C LYS A 115 21.21 11.87 19.65
N LEU A 116 21.51 12.92 18.90
CA LEU A 116 21.32 14.31 19.37
C LEU A 116 19.84 14.65 19.62
N GLN A 117 18.92 13.98 18.93
CA GLN A 117 17.47 14.12 19.13
C GLN A 117 16.92 13.09 20.14
N GLY A 118 17.79 12.37 20.86
CA GLY A 118 17.40 11.37 21.85
C GLY A 118 16.89 10.05 21.26
N LEU A 119 17.14 9.79 19.96
CA LEU A 119 16.73 8.57 19.27
C LEU A 119 17.92 7.61 19.17
N ASP A 120 17.66 6.33 19.38
CA ASP A 120 18.68 5.28 19.28
C ASP A 120 18.73 4.62 17.88
N VAL A 121 19.56 3.58 17.74
CA VAL A 121 19.69 2.85 16.46
C VAL A 121 18.43 2.02 16.17
N VAL A 122 17.71 1.57 17.20
CA VAL A 122 16.45 0.83 17.04
C VAL A 122 15.36 1.76 16.50
N ASP A 123 15.27 2.97 17.03
CA ASP A 123 14.38 4.03 16.55
C ASP A 123 14.70 4.41 15.11
N LEU A 124 15.99 4.54 14.77
CA LEU A 124 16.42 4.81 13.41
C LEU A 124 15.94 3.70 12.45
N VAL A 125 16.15 2.43 12.78
CA VAL A 125 15.72 1.30 11.93
C VAL A 125 14.20 1.23 11.85
N ALA A 126 13.49 1.44 12.95
CA ALA A 126 12.03 1.46 12.98
C ALA A 126 11.44 2.57 12.09
N LEU A 127 12.06 3.76 12.11
CA LEU A 127 11.63 4.90 11.28
C LEU A 127 11.99 4.70 9.79
N LEU A 128 13.10 4.05 9.47
CA LEU A 128 13.48 3.70 8.10
C LEU A 128 12.66 2.53 7.53
N GLY A 129 12.20 1.61 8.38
CA GLY A 129 11.39 0.44 8.00
C GLY A 129 10.07 0.77 7.31
N ARG A 130 9.60 2.02 7.38
CA ARG A 130 8.41 2.50 6.65
C ARG A 130 8.59 2.56 5.12
N GLN A 131 9.81 2.42 4.58
CA GLN A 131 10.03 2.36 3.12
C GLN A 131 9.81 0.98 2.49
N GLY A 132 9.41 -0.04 3.26
CA GLY A 132 9.03 -1.35 2.75
C GLY A 132 7.53 -1.61 2.95
N SER A 133 6.85 -2.00 1.87
CA SER A 133 5.44 -2.38 1.69
C SER A 133 4.42 -1.27 1.50
#